data_AF-A0A2W2BNY6-F1
#
_entry.id   AF-A0A2W2BNY6-F1
#
_cell.length_a   1.000
_cell.length_b   1.000
_cell.length_c   1.000
_cell.angle_alpha   90.00
_cell.angle_beta   90.00
_cell.angle_gamma   90.00
#
_symmetry.space_group_name_H-M   'P 1'
#
loop_
_entity.id
_entity.type
_entity.pdbx_description
1 polymer ?
#
loop_
_entity_poly.entity_id
_entity_poly.type
_entity_poly.pdbx_seq_one_letter_code
_entity_poly.pdbx_strand_id
1 'polypeptide(L)'
;MLLAAVAALVTAAATTLAVAAPARAAGPTASFVKTSDWGTGWEGKYTITNGGSSTITGWQVAFTLPTGTTLGSYWDATVSSAGQRHTFTNRSWNGTIAPGASVSFGFLATGSGSPTDCTLNGDPCGGGTPTTPPSTTAPPTTPCLLSTSPSPRD
;
A
#
# COMPACT_ATOMS: atom_id res chain seq x y z
N MET A 1 -6.71 -16.30 -79.04
CA MET A 1 -7.67 -15.38 -78.38
C MET A 1 -7.89 -15.89 -76.97
N LEU A 2 -7.52 -15.07 -75.97
CA LEU A 2 -8.06 -14.97 -74.58
C LEU A 2 -8.09 -16.27 -73.71
N LEU A 3 -7.70 -16.35 -72.43
CA LEU A 3 -7.51 -15.32 -71.42
C LEU A 3 -6.77 -15.86 -70.16
N ALA A 4 -5.88 -15.01 -69.63
CA ALA A 4 -5.50 -14.75 -68.23
C ALA A 4 -5.38 -15.88 -67.18
N ALA A 5 -4.16 -16.03 -66.65
CA ALA A 5 -3.87 -16.55 -65.32
C ALA A 5 -4.21 -15.52 -64.24
N VAL A 6 -4.80 -15.95 -63.11
CA VAL A 6 -4.93 -15.13 -61.90
C VAL A 6 -4.40 -15.93 -60.71
N ALA A 7 -3.36 -15.39 -60.10
CA ALA A 7 -2.67 -15.93 -58.93
C ALA A 7 -3.55 -15.80 -57.67
N ALA A 8 -3.74 -16.90 -56.94
CA ALA A 8 -4.35 -16.88 -55.62
C ALA A 8 -3.28 -16.49 -54.58
N LEU A 9 -3.34 -15.25 -54.10
CA LEU A 9 -2.49 -14.75 -53.02
C LEU A 9 -3.06 -15.24 -51.69
N VAL A 10 -2.41 -16.20 -51.05
CA VAL A 10 -2.79 -16.70 -49.71
C VAL A 10 -2.42 -15.64 -48.68
N THR A 11 -3.42 -15.04 -48.04
CA THR A 11 -3.24 -14.07 -46.96
C THR A 11 -2.67 -14.74 -45.71
N ALA A 12 -1.51 -14.25 -45.26
CA ALA A 12 -0.89 -14.66 -44.01
C ALA A 12 -1.70 -14.13 -42.82
N ALA A 13 -2.33 -15.03 -42.05
CA ALA A 13 -2.91 -14.71 -40.76
C ALA A 13 -1.81 -14.83 -39.68
N ALA A 14 -1.19 -13.71 -39.32
CA ALA A 14 -0.29 -13.65 -38.18
C ALA A 14 -1.12 -13.60 -36.89
N THR A 15 -1.30 -14.75 -36.24
CA THR A 15 -1.88 -14.83 -34.89
C THR A 15 -0.83 -14.38 -33.87
N THR A 16 -0.92 -13.14 -33.41
CA THR A 16 -0.16 -12.67 -32.26
C THR A 16 -0.73 -13.34 -31.01
N LEU A 17 -0.04 -14.36 -30.48
CA LEU A 17 -0.30 -14.83 -29.12
C LEU A 17 0.12 -13.72 -28.16
N ALA A 18 -0.86 -12.99 -27.62
CA ALA A 18 -0.64 -12.14 -26.46
C ALA A 18 -0.23 -13.06 -25.30
N VAL A 19 1.05 -13.02 -24.91
CA VAL A 19 1.52 -13.64 -23.68
C VAL A 19 0.88 -12.85 -22.53
N ALA A 20 -0.18 -13.40 -21.95
CA ALA A 20 -0.76 -12.86 -20.73
C ALA A 20 0.33 -12.90 -19.65
N ALA A 21 0.81 -11.73 -19.22
CA ALA A 21 1.66 -11.63 -18.04
C ALA A 21 0.94 -12.34 -16.87
N PRO A 22 1.65 -13.08 -16.01
CA PRO A 22 1.01 -13.71 -14.87
C PRO A 22 0.33 -12.61 -14.07
N ALA A 23 -1.00 -12.69 -13.94
CA ALA A 23 -1.75 -11.85 -13.02
C ALA A 23 -1.22 -12.18 -11.63
N ARG A 24 -0.27 -11.38 -11.14
CA ARG A 24 0.18 -11.45 -9.76
C ARG A 24 -1.05 -11.12 -8.93
N ALA A 25 -1.52 -12.08 -8.13
CA ALA A 25 -2.56 -11.80 -7.15
C ALA A 25 -2.05 -10.64 -6.29
N ALA A 26 -2.80 -9.53 -6.27
CA ALA A 26 -2.43 -8.38 -5.48
C ALA A 26 -2.39 -8.81 -4.01
N GLY A 27 -1.44 -8.29 -3.22
CA GLY A 27 -1.44 -8.54 -1.79
C GLY A 27 -2.74 -8.07 -1.13
N PRO A 28 -3.01 -8.49 0.12
CA PRO A 28 -4.10 -7.89 0.87
C PRO A 28 -3.86 -6.38 1.02
N THR A 29 -4.95 -5.61 0.99
CA THR A 29 -4.91 -4.13 1.05
C THR A 29 -5.84 -3.64 2.14
N ALA A 30 -5.53 -2.47 2.71
CA ALA A 30 -6.41 -1.75 3.61
C ALA A 30 -6.56 -0.31 3.13
N SER A 31 -7.78 0.12 2.86
CA SER A 31 -8.08 1.47 2.36
C SER A 31 -8.83 2.27 3.40
N PHE A 32 -8.41 3.52 3.61
CA PHE A 32 -9.05 4.45 4.55
C PHE A 32 -9.94 5.45 3.82
N VAL A 33 -11.09 5.78 4.43
CA VAL A 33 -11.93 6.90 4.02
C VAL A 33 -12.55 7.57 5.25
N LYS A 34 -12.70 8.90 5.21
CA LYS A 34 -13.59 9.62 6.13
C LYS A 34 -15.01 9.54 5.58
N THR A 35 -15.90 8.83 6.26
CA THR A 35 -17.30 8.63 5.83
C THR A 35 -18.18 9.83 6.18
N SER A 36 -17.84 10.53 7.27
CA SER A 36 -18.48 11.78 7.68
C SER A 36 -17.48 12.66 8.43
N ASP A 37 -17.59 13.97 8.29
CA ASP A 37 -16.80 14.95 9.01
C ASP A 37 -17.72 16.12 9.38
N TRP A 38 -17.79 16.45 10.66
CA TRP A 38 -18.63 17.52 11.22
C TRP A 38 -17.78 18.62 11.87
N GLY A 39 -16.52 18.75 11.47
CA GLY A 39 -15.59 19.81 11.89
C GLY A 39 -14.90 19.58 13.23
N THR A 40 -15.64 19.21 14.29
CA THR A 40 -15.05 18.90 15.61
C THR A 40 -14.63 17.43 15.73
N GLY A 41 -15.17 16.58 14.86
CA GLY A 41 -14.83 15.18 14.74
C GLY A 41 -15.28 14.60 13.40
N TRP A 42 -14.91 13.34 13.19
CA TRP A 42 -15.17 12.62 11.96
C TRP A 42 -15.31 11.12 12.22
N GLU A 43 -15.97 10.46 11.29
CA GLU A 43 -16.05 9.01 11.19
C GLU A 43 -15.06 8.50 10.15
N GLY A 44 -14.19 7.59 10.57
CA GLY A 44 -13.25 6.88 9.74
C GLY A 44 -13.71 5.46 9.48
N LYS A 45 -13.52 5.00 8.25
CA LYS A 45 -13.73 3.59 7.87
C LYS A 45 -12.48 3.05 7.18
N TYR A 46 -12.05 1.88 7.63
CA TYR A 46 -11.08 1.06 6.93
C TYR A 46 -11.78 -0.11 6.25
N THR A 47 -11.45 -0.34 4.98
CA THR A 47 -11.86 -1.52 4.23
C THR A 47 -10.64 -2.37 3.94
N ILE A 48 -10.65 -3.60 4.44
CA ILE A 48 -9.60 -4.59 4.20
C ILE A 48 -10.10 -5.50 3.08
N THR A 49 -9.31 -5.62 2.01
CA THR A 49 -9.63 -6.44 0.86
C THR A 49 -8.55 -7.49 0.65
N ASN A 50 -8.95 -8.75 0.56
CA ASN A 50 -8.05 -9.83 0.22
C ASN A 50 -7.91 -9.93 -1.31
N GLY A 51 -6.94 -9.21 -1.88
CA GLY A 51 -6.61 -9.33 -3.32
C GLY A 51 -5.85 -10.61 -3.68
N GLY A 52 -5.43 -11.39 -2.67
CA GLY A 52 -4.59 -12.57 -2.82
C GLY A 52 -5.38 -13.83 -3.16
N SER A 53 -4.67 -14.94 -3.34
CA SER A 53 -5.26 -16.25 -3.62
C SER A 53 -5.50 -17.11 -2.37
N SER A 54 -5.03 -16.67 -1.20
CA SER A 54 -5.14 -17.41 0.06
C SER A 54 -6.08 -16.69 1.03
N THR A 55 -6.88 -17.44 1.78
CA THR A 55 -7.75 -16.89 2.82
C THR A 55 -6.93 -16.24 3.94
N ILE A 56 -7.30 -15.01 4.32
CA ILE A 56 -6.75 -14.34 5.50
C ILE A 56 -7.50 -14.88 6.72
N THR A 57 -6.76 -15.33 7.73
CA THR A 57 -7.32 -15.79 9.02
C THR A 57 -6.80 -14.90 10.12
N GLY A 58 -7.61 -13.91 10.49
CA GLY A 58 -7.23 -12.83 11.38
C GLY A 58 -6.57 -11.69 10.62
N TRP A 59 -6.92 -10.46 10.99
CA TRP A 59 -6.32 -9.26 10.43
C TRP A 59 -5.98 -8.26 11.53
N GLN A 60 -4.92 -7.51 11.28
CA GLN A 60 -4.46 -6.44 12.13
C GLN A 60 -4.14 -5.23 11.25
N VAL A 61 -4.79 -4.10 11.52
CA VAL A 61 -4.48 -2.82 10.89
C VAL A 61 -3.90 -1.90 11.96
N ALA A 62 -2.68 -1.45 11.75
CA ALA A 62 -2.04 -0.47 12.62
C ALA A 62 -1.78 0.83 11.86
N PHE A 63 -2.08 1.96 12.49
CA PHE A 63 -1.84 3.29 11.92
C PHE A 63 -1.55 4.30 13.04
N THR A 64 -1.00 5.44 12.65
CA THR A 64 -0.68 6.55 13.56
C THR A 64 -1.64 7.70 13.30
N LEU A 65 -2.26 8.24 14.36
CA LEU A 65 -3.01 9.49 14.28
C LEU A 65 -2.08 10.66 14.62
N PRO A 66 -2.04 11.73 13.80
CA PRO A 66 -1.18 12.87 14.08
C PRO A 66 -1.58 13.54 15.41
N THR A 67 -0.64 14.25 16.03
CA THR A 67 -0.90 15.02 17.25
C THR A 67 -2.07 15.99 17.04
N GLY A 68 -2.94 16.11 18.05
CA GLY A 68 -4.17 16.90 17.96
C GLY A 68 -5.35 16.13 17.36
N THR A 69 -5.16 14.86 17.00
CA THR A 69 -6.24 13.93 16.66
C THR A 69 -6.32 12.83 17.71
N THR A 70 -7.54 12.58 18.22
CA THR A 70 -7.76 11.60 19.29
C THR A 70 -8.77 10.56 18.84
N LEU A 71 -8.44 9.29 19.05
CA LEU A 71 -9.36 8.19 18.80
C LEU A 71 -10.50 8.20 19.83
N GLY A 72 -11.74 8.07 19.36
CA GLY A 72 -12.94 7.96 20.17
C GLY A 72 -13.54 6.54 20.11
N SER A 73 -14.85 6.47 19.89
CA SER A 73 -15.59 5.21 19.78
C SER A 73 -15.18 4.41 18.55
N TYR A 74 -15.28 3.08 18.61
CA TYR A 74 -14.97 2.18 17.51
C TYR A 74 -15.91 0.98 17.49
N TRP A 75 -16.00 0.32 16.35
CA TRP A 75 -16.85 -0.86 16.15
C TRP A 75 -16.21 -1.83 15.16
N ASP A 76 -16.75 -3.05 15.09
CA ASP A 76 -16.29 -4.13 14.21
C ASP A 76 -14.82 -4.53 14.36
N ALA A 77 -14.17 -4.08 15.44
CA ALA A 77 -12.78 -4.36 15.75
C ALA A 77 -12.54 -4.26 17.26
N THR A 78 -11.37 -4.73 17.70
CA THR A 78 -10.79 -4.40 19.01
C THR A 78 -9.56 -3.55 18.80
N VAL A 79 -9.30 -2.59 19.69
CA VAL A 79 -8.16 -1.67 19.57
C VAL A 79 -7.20 -1.82 20.75
N SER A 80 -5.91 -1.75 20.45
CA SER A 80 -4.84 -1.50 21.41
C SER A 80 -4.07 -0.25 20.99
N SER A 81 -3.79 0.64 21.94
CA SER A 81 -3.21 1.96 21.67
C SER A 81 -1.91 2.16 22.45
N ALA A 82 -0.89 2.67 21.78
CA ALA A 82 0.39 3.05 22.36
C ALA A 82 0.74 4.47 21.91
N GLY A 83 0.41 5.47 22.74
CA GLY A 83 0.44 6.87 22.34
C GLY A 83 -0.49 7.12 21.15
N GLN A 84 0.06 7.66 20.07
CA GLN A 84 -0.67 7.96 18.84
C GLN A 84 -0.76 6.79 17.85
N ARG A 85 -0.11 5.66 18.15
CA ARG A 85 -0.18 4.44 17.34
C ARG A 85 -1.36 3.60 17.82
N HIS A 86 -2.28 3.30 16.91
CA HIS A 86 -3.47 2.48 17.18
C HIS A 86 -3.42 1.22 16.35
N THR A 87 -3.66 0.07 17.00
CA THR A 87 -3.67 -1.25 16.37
C THR A 87 -5.05 -1.86 16.52
N PHE A 88 -5.75 -2.00 15.41
CA PHE A 88 -7.06 -2.62 15.29
C PHE A 88 -6.93 -4.07 14.87
N THR A 89 -7.61 -4.97 15.57
CA THR A 89 -7.67 -6.40 15.23
C THR A 89 -9.12 -6.85 15.06
N ASN A 90 -9.29 -7.92 14.29
CA ASN A 90 -10.60 -8.50 14.04
C ASN A 90 -11.34 -8.93 15.31
N ARG A 91 -12.66 -8.90 15.25
CA ARG A 91 -13.54 -9.62 16.17
C ARG A 91 -13.61 -11.09 15.75
N SER A 92 -14.18 -11.93 16.61
CA SER A 92 -14.35 -13.37 16.33
C SER A 92 -15.13 -13.66 15.05
N TRP A 93 -16.03 -12.76 14.64
CA TRP A 93 -16.95 -12.97 13.52
C TRP A 93 -16.47 -12.41 12.17
N ASN A 94 -15.44 -11.57 12.13
CA ASN A 94 -14.90 -10.98 10.90
C ASN A 94 -13.40 -11.23 10.69
N GLY A 95 -12.83 -12.25 11.34
CA GLY A 95 -11.42 -12.60 11.16
C GLY A 95 -11.11 -13.24 9.81
N THR A 96 -12.06 -13.96 9.21
CA THR A 96 -11.83 -14.73 7.98
C THR A 96 -12.21 -13.93 6.75
N ILE A 97 -11.26 -13.73 5.83
CA ILE A 97 -11.48 -13.02 4.57
C ILE A 97 -11.05 -13.91 3.41
N ALA A 98 -12.01 -14.46 2.66
CA ALA A 98 -11.75 -15.26 1.48
C ALA A 98 -11.08 -14.42 0.35
N PRO A 99 -10.38 -15.05 -0.60
CA PRO A 99 -9.89 -14.39 -1.81
C PRO A 99 -10.99 -13.57 -2.50
N GLY A 100 -10.69 -12.31 -2.82
CA GLY A 100 -11.63 -11.36 -3.43
C GLY A 100 -12.67 -10.77 -2.48
N ALA A 101 -12.75 -11.21 -1.22
CA ALA A 101 -13.68 -10.67 -0.24
C ALA A 101 -13.08 -9.47 0.52
N SER A 102 -13.97 -8.70 1.15
CA SER A 102 -13.60 -7.56 1.97
C SER A 102 -14.35 -7.55 3.29
N VAL A 103 -13.72 -6.98 4.31
CA VAL A 103 -14.34 -6.62 5.59
C VAL A 103 -14.05 -5.17 5.90
N SER A 104 -14.81 -4.58 6.81
CA SER A 104 -14.60 -3.19 7.21
C SER A 104 -14.75 -3.05 8.71
N PHE A 105 -14.08 -2.03 9.23
CA PHE A 105 -14.29 -1.54 10.59
C PHE A 105 -14.30 -0.01 10.58
N GLY A 106 -14.88 0.56 11.62
CA GLY A 106 -15.00 2.01 11.74
C GLY A 106 -14.67 2.52 13.13
N PHE A 107 -14.40 3.82 13.18
CA PHE A 107 -14.11 4.54 14.39
C PHE A 107 -14.46 6.02 14.26
N LEU A 108 -14.71 6.67 15.39
CA LEU A 108 -14.82 8.11 15.51
C LEU A 108 -13.49 8.67 15.98
N ALA A 109 -13.15 9.85 15.50
CA ALA A 109 -12.02 10.61 16.01
C ALA A 109 -12.37 12.09 16.11
N THR A 110 -11.71 12.79 17.03
CA THR A 110 -11.78 14.25 17.15
C THR A 110 -10.51 14.87 16.60
N GLY A 111 -10.61 16.11 16.09
CA GLY A 111 -9.51 16.81 15.40
C GLY A 111 -9.53 16.61 13.88
N SER A 112 -8.62 17.27 13.15
CA SER A 112 -8.65 17.32 11.67
C SER A 112 -7.71 16.30 10.98
N GLY A 113 -6.86 15.62 11.73
CA GLY A 113 -5.87 14.70 11.18
C GLY A 113 -6.47 13.48 10.50
N SER A 114 -5.64 12.79 9.72
CA SER A 114 -5.96 11.52 9.07
C SER A 114 -4.88 10.49 9.43
N PRO A 115 -5.20 9.18 9.41
CA PRO A 115 -4.24 8.12 9.67
C PRO A 115 -3.03 8.16 8.73
N THR A 116 -1.85 7.93 9.29
CA THR A 116 -0.59 7.76 8.55
C THR A 116 0.10 6.46 8.95
N ASP A 117 1.15 6.07 8.21
CA ASP A 117 1.96 4.88 8.52
C ASP A 117 1.13 3.58 8.65
N CYS A 118 0.13 3.43 7.77
CA CYS A 118 -0.79 2.31 7.82
C CYS A 118 -0.10 1.01 7.42
N THR A 119 -0.20 -0.01 8.28
CA THR A 119 0.21 -1.39 8.00
C THR A 119 -0.94 -2.37 8.21
N LEU A 120 -1.08 -3.33 7.30
CA LEU A 120 -1.98 -4.49 7.37
C LEU A 120 -1.13 -5.75 7.58
N ASN A 121 -1.29 -6.43 8.71
CA ASN A 121 -0.53 -7.62 9.09
C ASN A 121 1.00 -7.43 9.04
N GLY A 122 1.47 -6.19 9.22
CA GLY A 122 2.89 -5.81 9.16
C GLY A 122 3.35 -5.24 7.81
N ASP A 123 2.58 -5.44 6.73
CA ASP A 123 2.88 -4.90 5.40
C ASP A 123 2.21 -3.53 5.16
N PRO A 124 2.73 -2.66 4.29
CA PRO A 124 2.08 -1.40 3.95
C PRO A 124 0.64 -1.60 3.43
N CYS A 125 -0.31 -0.82 3.93
CA CYS A 125 -1.74 -0.97 3.61
C CYS A 125 -2.08 -0.87 2.10
N GLY A 126 -1.22 -0.26 1.28
CA GLY A 126 -1.41 -0.14 -0.17
C GLY A 126 -1.19 -1.45 -0.95
N GLY A 127 -0.88 -2.57 -0.31
CA GLY A 127 -0.69 -3.87 -0.98
C GLY A 127 0.56 -3.93 -1.86
N GLY A 128 1.45 -2.95 -1.74
CA GLY A 128 2.78 -2.98 -2.34
C GLY A 128 3.74 -3.73 -1.44
N THR A 129 4.55 -4.62 -2.02
CA THR A 129 5.88 -4.87 -1.46
C THR A 129 6.53 -3.51 -1.20
N PRO A 130 7.24 -3.30 -0.07
CA PRO A 130 8.07 -2.12 0.09
C PRO A 130 9.03 -2.06 -1.10
N THR A 131 8.71 -1.26 -2.10
CA THR A 131 9.68 -0.91 -3.13
C THR A 131 10.61 0.03 -2.42
N THR A 132 11.66 -0.53 -1.81
CA THR A 132 12.85 0.23 -1.45
C THR A 132 13.14 1.13 -2.66
N PRO A 133 13.07 2.46 -2.54
CA PRO A 133 13.65 3.30 -3.57
C PRO A 133 15.08 2.78 -3.74
N PRO A 134 15.59 2.51 -4.96
CA PRO A 134 17.00 2.20 -5.09
C PRO A 134 17.74 3.31 -4.37
N SER A 135 18.56 2.94 -3.38
CA SER A 135 19.50 3.87 -2.77
C SER A 135 20.43 4.29 -3.90
N THR A 136 20.10 5.40 -4.57
CA THR A 136 21.07 6.12 -5.37
C THR A 136 22.00 6.72 -4.35
N THR A 137 22.97 5.91 -3.90
CA THR A 137 24.13 6.34 -3.17
C THR A 137 24.75 7.46 -4.02
N ALA A 138 24.51 8.70 -3.61
CA ALA A 138 25.32 9.80 -4.12
C ALA A 138 26.78 9.38 -3.88
N PRO A 139 27.67 9.46 -4.89
CA PRO A 139 29.08 9.19 -4.67
C PRO A 139 29.56 10.09 -3.52
N PRO A 140 30.44 9.60 -2.63
CA PRO A 140 31.02 10.45 -1.61
C PRO A 140 31.75 11.59 -2.32
N THR A 141 31.23 12.82 -2.21
CA THR A 141 32.02 14.01 -2.47
C THR A 141 33.04 14.10 -1.36
N THR A 142 34.20 13.49 -1.60
CA THR A 142 35.41 13.68 -0.81
C THR A 142 35.69 15.18 -0.70
N PRO A 143 35.65 15.80 0.49
CA PRO A 143 36.25 17.11 0.66
C PRO A 143 37.77 16.92 0.55
N CYS A 144 38.38 17.45 -0.52
CA CYS A 144 39.83 17.55 -0.60
C CYS A 144 40.30 18.61 0.40
N LEU A 145 40.56 18.18 1.64
CA LEU A 145 41.32 18.95 2.61
C LEU A 145 42.80 18.64 2.42
N LEU A 146 43.50 19.42 1.58
CA LEU A 146 44.95 19.52 1.69
C LEU A 146 45.29 20.55 2.76
N SER A 147 45.46 20.05 3.99
CA SER A 147 46.16 20.74 5.06
C SER A 147 47.63 20.31 5.00
N THR A 148 48.52 21.18 4.54
CA THR A 148 49.97 21.01 4.67
C THR A 148 50.51 21.99 5.69
N SER A 149 50.58 21.50 6.94
CA SER A 149 51.68 21.52 7.91
C SER A 149 52.49 22.82 8.21
N PRO A 150 52.81 23.11 9.49
CA PRO A 150 53.58 24.30 9.92
C PRO A 150 55.14 24.13 9.94
N SER A 151 55.84 25.25 9.69
CA SER A 151 57.19 25.82 10.10
C SER A 151 58.37 24.92 10.57
N PRO A 152 59.68 25.27 10.36
CA PRO A 152 60.34 26.45 10.98
C PRO A 152 61.57 27.11 10.28
N ARG A 153 61.92 28.32 10.77
CA ARG A 153 63.21 29.10 10.81
C ARG A 153 64.22 29.03 9.64
N ASP A 154 64.59 30.22 9.14
CA ASP A 154 65.87 30.91 9.39
C ASP A 154 65.71 32.44 9.18
#